data_AF-A0A351SIG3-F1
#
_entry.id   AF-A0A351SIG3-F1
#
_cell.length_a   1.000
_cell.length_b   1.000
_cell.length_c   1.000
_cell.angle_alpha   90.00
_cell.angle_beta   90.00
_cell.angle_gamma   90.00
#
_symmetry.space_group_name_H-M   'P 1'
#
loop_
_entity.id
_entity.type
_entity.pdbx_description
1 polymer ?
#
loop_
_entity_poly.entity_id
_entity_poly.type
_entity_poly.pdbx_seq_one_letter_code
_entity_poly.pdbx_strand_id
1 'polypeptide(L)'
;MFDLQGYGPSLLAGASMTIAVGLSAMVMACILGLVGAWAKLSASYTARATAAVYTTVIRGTPELILLLLLYYGVPTLVQDLASLAGYEIILNFNPFLAGAVTLGLIYGAFATEV
;
A
#
# COMPACT_ATOMS: atom_id res chain seq x y z
N MET A 1 -1.49 32.32 -23.58
CA MET A 1 -1.89 30.90 -23.66
C MET A 1 -0.91 30.11 -22.81
N PHE A 2 -1.36 29.09 -22.07
CA PHE A 2 -0.46 28.23 -21.29
C PHE A 2 0.45 27.45 -22.26
N ASP A 3 1.59 28.03 -22.62
CA ASP A 3 2.62 27.34 -23.39
C ASP A 3 3.54 26.61 -22.42
N LEU A 4 3.32 25.31 -22.26
CA LEU A 4 4.07 24.43 -21.37
C LEU A 4 5.38 23.94 -22.00
N GLN A 5 5.94 24.68 -22.97
CA GLN A 5 7.21 24.36 -23.65
C GLN A 5 7.24 22.94 -24.24
N GLY A 6 6.09 22.42 -24.67
CA GLY A 6 5.94 21.05 -25.19
C GLY A 6 5.77 19.95 -24.12
N TYR A 7 5.91 20.25 -22.82
CA TYR A 7 5.76 19.27 -21.73
C TYR A 7 4.32 19.04 -21.27
N GLY A 8 3.36 19.81 -21.79
CA GLY A 8 1.94 19.74 -21.40
C GLY A 8 1.37 18.30 -21.37
N PRO A 9 1.54 17.49 -22.42
CA PRO A 9 1.05 16.11 -22.44
C PRO A 9 1.69 15.23 -21.36
N SER A 10 3.00 15.35 -21.13
CA SER A 10 3.73 14.57 -20.12
C SER A 10 3.31 14.94 -18.70
N LEU A 11 3.11 16.24 -18.44
CA LEU A 11 2.60 16.73 -17.16
C LEU A 11 1.17 16.26 -16.91
N LEU A 12 0.32 16.27 -17.94
CA LEU A 12 -1.05 15.77 -17.84
C LEU A 12 -1.09 14.26 -17.56
N ALA A 13 -0.20 13.50 -18.21
CA ALA A 13 -0.05 12.06 -17.97
C ALA A 13 0.46 11.76 -16.55
N GLY A 14 1.43 12.53 -16.05
CA GLY A 14 1.89 12.41 -14.67
C GLY A 14 0.81 12.78 -13.66
N ALA A 15 0.07 13.86 -13.91
CA ALA A 15 -1.03 14.29 -13.05
C ALA A 15 -2.16 13.27 -13.00
N SER A 16 -2.57 12.72 -14.15
CA SER A 16 -3.61 11.68 -14.20
C SER A 16 -3.17 10.40 -13.49
N MET A 17 -1.90 10.02 -13.62
CA MET A 17 -1.32 8.88 -12.88
C MET A 17 -1.34 9.11 -11.36
N THR A 18 -0.94 10.29 -10.90
CA THR A 18 -0.99 10.65 -9.47
C THR A 18 -2.42 10.58 -8.92
N ILE A 19 -3.40 11.09 -9.68
CA ILE A 19 -4.81 11.02 -9.30
C ILE A 19 -5.27 9.55 -9.21
N ALA A 20 -4.92 8.72 -10.19
CA ALA A 20 -5.29 7.31 -10.20
C ALA A 20 -4.70 6.54 -9.01
N VAL A 21 -3.43 6.78 -8.69
CA VAL A 21 -2.77 6.19 -7.51
C VAL A 21 -3.41 6.70 -6.22
N GLY A 22 -3.67 8.00 -6.11
CA GLY A 22 -4.30 8.60 -4.93
C GLY A 22 -5.70 8.05 -4.67
N LEU A 23 -6.54 7.96 -5.70
CA LEU A 23 -7.91 7.44 -5.57
C LEU A 23 -7.93 5.96 -5.19
N SER A 24 -7.09 5.13 -5.83
CA SER A 24 -6.99 3.71 -5.51
C SER A 24 -6.48 3.47 -4.08
N ALA A 25 -5.44 4.20 -3.66
CA ALA A 25 -4.94 4.18 -2.29
C ALA A 25 -6.00 4.64 -1.28
N MET A 26 -6.75 5.69 -1.60
CA MET A 26 -7.81 6.22 -0.73
C MET A 26 -8.92 5.19 -0.50
N VAL A 27 -9.42 4.56 -1.57
CA VAL A 27 -10.45 3.50 -1.45
C VAL A 27 -9.93 2.36 -0.55
N MET A 28 -8.70 1.92 -0.76
CA MET A 28 -8.10 0.87 0.05
C MET A 28 -7.90 1.29 1.50
N ALA A 29 -7.45 2.53 1.74
CA ALA A 29 -7.28 3.09 3.07
C ALA A 29 -8.60 3.17 3.84
N CYS A 30 -9.69 3.57 3.18
CA CYS A 30 -11.02 3.59 3.80
C CYS A 30 -11.47 2.19 4.23
N ILE A 31 -11.30 1.19 3.36
CA ILE A 31 -11.65 -0.21 3.68
C ILE A 31 -10.83 -0.71 4.86
N LEU A 32 -9.50 -0.55 4.82
CA LEU A 32 -8.61 -1.00 5.88
C LEU A 32 -8.84 -0.24 7.19
N GLY A 33 -9.08 1.08 7.13
CA GLY A 33 -9.39 1.94 8.26
C GLY A 33 -10.67 1.51 8.98
N LEU A 34 -11.74 1.25 8.22
CA LEU A 34 -13.02 0.78 8.77
C LEU A 34 -12.87 -0.60 9.42
N VAL A 35 -12.22 -1.54 8.74
CA VAL A 35 -11.97 -2.89 9.29
C VAL A 35 -11.11 -2.82 10.54
N GLY A 36 -10.05 -1.99 10.53
CA GLY A 36 -9.17 -1.78 11.67
C GLY A 36 -9.89 -1.16 12.86
N ALA A 37 -10.72 -0.13 12.63
CA ALA A 37 -11.49 0.53 13.68
C ALA A 37 -12.51 -0.43 14.30
N TRP A 38 -13.23 -1.21 13.49
CA TRP A 38 -14.13 -2.27 13.98
C TRP A 38 -13.39 -3.33 14.79
N ALA A 39 -12.21 -3.76 14.35
CA ALA A 39 -11.40 -4.72 15.09
C ALA A 39 -10.94 -4.16 16.45
N LYS A 40 -10.60 -2.87 16.54
CA LYS A 40 -10.24 -2.20 17.81
C LYS A 40 -11.43 -2.03 18.76
N LEU A 41 -12.64 -1.84 18.24
CA LEU A 41 -13.87 -1.74 19.04
C LEU A 41 -14.43 -3.11 19.48
N SER A 42 -13.95 -4.20 18.89
CA SER A 42 -14.41 -5.55 19.24
C SER A 42 -14.05 -5.93 20.67
N ALA A 43 -14.92 -6.69 21.34
CA ALA A 43 -14.63 -7.30 22.63
C ALA A 43 -13.52 -8.36 22.55
N SER A 44 -13.27 -8.92 21.36
CA SER A 44 -12.25 -9.94 21.15
C SER A 44 -10.84 -9.39 21.40
N TYR A 45 -10.07 -10.07 22.25
CA TYR A 45 -8.67 -9.74 22.47
C TYR A 45 -7.83 -9.92 21.19
N THR A 46 -8.09 -10.97 20.41
CA THR A 46 -7.31 -11.26 19.20
C THR A 46 -7.53 -10.19 18.12
N ALA A 47 -8.77 -9.75 17.91
CA ALA A 47 -9.07 -8.71 16.93
C ALA A 47 -8.38 -7.37 17.27
N ARG A 48 -8.43 -6.98 18.55
CA ARG A 48 -7.76 -5.77 19.05
C ARG A 48 -6.24 -5.86 18.93
N ALA A 49 -5.67 -7.01 19.31
CA ALA A 49 -4.23 -7.24 19.24
C ALA A 49 -3.72 -7.18 17.79
N THR A 50 -4.39 -7.85 16.85
CA THR A 50 -4.02 -7.83 15.43
C THR A 50 -4.09 -6.41 14.85
N ALA A 51 -5.16 -5.67 15.15
CA ALA A 51 -5.31 -4.29 14.70
C ALA A 51 -4.23 -3.37 15.31
N ALA A 52 -3.89 -3.56 16.59
CA ALA A 52 -2.81 -2.81 17.23
C ALA A 52 -1.46 -3.07 16.57
N VAL A 53 -1.07 -4.35 16.40
CA VAL A 53 0.19 -4.74 15.74
C VAL A 53 0.28 -4.16 14.35
N TYR A 54 -0.79 -4.30 13.55
CA TYR A 54 -0.87 -3.70 12.21
C TYR A 54 -0.60 -2.18 12.25
N THR A 55 -1.33 -1.43 13.09
CA THR A 55 -1.14 0.02 13.15
C THR A 55 0.23 0.42 13.64
N THR A 56 0.79 -0.28 14.63
CA THR A 56 2.11 0.03 15.20
C THR A 56 3.23 -0.24 14.22
N VAL A 57 3.23 -1.38 13.52
CA VAL A 57 4.28 -1.73 12.57
C VAL A 57 4.29 -0.78 11.37
N ILE A 58 3.11 -0.54 10.78
CA ILE A 58 3.01 0.30 9.59
C ILE A 58 3.37 1.76 9.93
N ARG A 59 2.85 2.30 11.03
CA ARG A 59 3.15 3.69 11.42
C ARG A 59 4.55 3.87 12.01
N GLY A 60 5.20 2.79 12.46
CA GLY A 60 6.58 2.80 12.94
C GLY A 60 7.63 2.66 11.84
N THR A 61 7.22 2.28 10.62
CA THR A 61 8.15 2.06 9.50
C THR A 61 8.13 3.25 8.55
N PRO A 62 9.31 3.71 8.05
CA PRO A 62 9.37 4.75 7.02
C PRO A 62 8.61 4.36 5.74
N GLU A 63 7.84 5.30 5.19
CA GLU A 63 6.99 5.07 4.00
C GLU A 63 7.78 4.53 2.79
N LEU A 64 8.98 5.07 2.58
CA LEU A 64 9.85 4.70 1.47
C LEU A 64 10.34 3.25 1.61
N ILE A 65 10.62 2.82 2.84
CA ILE A 65 11.01 1.44 3.14
C ILE A 65 9.84 0.49 2.88
N LEU A 66 8.62 0.85 3.30
CA LEU A 66 7.43 0.05 3.00
C LEU A 66 7.20 -0.09 1.49
N LEU A 67 7.40 0.99 0.72
CA LEU A 67 7.26 0.93 -0.73
C LEU A 67 8.29 0.00 -1.37
N LEU A 68 9.55 0.08 -0.93
CA LEU A 68 10.62 -0.81 -1.40
C LEU A 68 10.37 -2.26 -1.00
N LEU A 69 9.89 -2.50 0.22
CA LEU A 69 9.52 -3.83 0.69
C LEU A 69 8.35 -4.40 -0.13
N LEU A 70 7.33 -3.60 -0.44
CA LEU A 70 6.22 -4.05 -1.28
C LEU A 70 6.66 -4.31 -2.71
N TYR A 71 7.45 -3.41 -3.31
CA TYR A 71 7.84 -3.53 -4.72
C TYR A 71 8.92 -4.60 -4.97
N TYR A 72 9.92 -4.73 -4.10
CA TYR A 72 11.02 -5.68 -4.26
C TYR A 72 10.95 -6.84 -3.27
N GLY A 73 10.65 -6.55 -1.99
CA GLY A 73 10.70 -7.53 -0.93
C GLY A 73 9.62 -8.61 -1.04
N VAL A 74 8.35 -8.23 -1.22
CA VAL A 74 7.22 -9.17 -1.30
C VAL A 74 7.37 -10.14 -2.48
N PRO A 75 7.64 -9.67 -3.73
CA PRO A 75 7.93 -10.58 -4.83
C PRO A 75 9.07 -11.55 -4.55
N THR A 76 10.20 -11.06 -4.00
CA THR A 76 11.37 -11.91 -3.69
C THR A 76 10.99 -12.97 -2.66
N LEU A 77 10.33 -12.58 -1.57
CA LEU A 77 9.94 -13.48 -0.50
C LEU A 77 8.95 -14.56 -0.98
N VAL A 78 7.98 -14.19 -1.83
CA VAL A 78 7.05 -15.18 -2.41
C VAL A 78 7.76 -16.15 -3.33
N GLN A 79 8.69 -15.67 -4.16
CA GLN A 79 9.46 -16.52 -5.07
C GLN A 79 10.39 -17.47 -4.31
N ASP A 80 11.06 -16.99 -3.26
CA ASP A 80 11.91 -17.80 -2.39
C ASP A 80 11.10 -18.92 -1.71
N LEU A 81 9.93 -18.59 -1.17
CA LEU A 81 9.02 -19.59 -0.58
C LEU A 81 8.48 -20.58 -1.62
N ALA A 82 8.18 -20.12 -2.84
CA ALA A 82 7.73 -20.98 -3.92
C ALA A 82 8.83 -21.98 -4.36
N SER A 83 10.07 -21.50 -4.48
CA SER A 83 11.22 -22.33 -4.85
C SER A 83 11.51 -23.41 -3.80
N LEU A 84 11.38 -23.08 -2.51
CA LEU A 84 11.44 -24.05 -1.40
C LEU A 84 10.37 -25.13 -1.51
N ALA A 85 9.19 -24.80 -2.05
CA ALA A 85 8.10 -25.73 -2.31
C ALA A 85 8.24 -26.48 -3.66
N GLY A 86 9.33 -26.25 -4.41
CA GLY A 86 9.61 -26.88 -5.70
C GLY A 86 8.94 -26.21 -6.91
N TYR A 87 8.43 -25.00 -6.76
CA TYR A 87 7.82 -24.22 -7.84
C TYR A 87 8.70 -23.02 -8.22
N GLU A 88 9.05 -22.90 -9.49
CA GLU A 88 9.69 -21.69 -10.01
C GLU A 88 8.62 -20.74 -10.55
N ILE A 89 8.36 -19.67 -9.80
CA ILE A 89 7.41 -18.62 -10.16
C ILE A 89 8.19 -17.34 -10.37
N ILE A 90 7.84 -16.58 -11.41
CA ILE A 90 8.35 -15.22 -11.60
C ILE A 90 7.23 -14.26 -11.26
N LEU A 91 7.42 -13.48 -10.20
CA LEU A 91 6.43 -12.52 -9.72
C LEU A 91 7.01 -11.13 -9.82
N ASN A 92 6.35 -10.26 -10.57
CA ASN A 92 6.73 -8.86 -10.73
C ASN A 92 5.53 -7.97 -10.43
N PHE A 93 5.70 -7.01 -9.52
CA PHE A 93 4.68 -6.00 -9.28
C PHE A 93 4.86 -4.79 -10.19
N ASN A 94 3.76 -4.31 -10.75
CA ASN A 94 3.74 -3.05 -11.46
C ASN A 94 3.92 -1.89 -10.44
N PRO A 95 4.71 -0.84 -10.76
CA PRO A 95 4.86 0.34 -9.91
C PRO A 95 3.55 0.97 -9.42
N PHE A 96 2.50 0.95 -10.23
CA PHE A 96 1.16 1.42 -9.84
C PHE A 96 0.62 0.62 -8.66
N LEU A 97 0.64 -0.72 -8.75
CA LEU A 97 0.12 -1.61 -7.73
C LEU A 97 0.92 -1.46 -6.43
N ALA A 98 2.25 -1.46 -6.52
CA ALA A 98 3.09 -1.30 -5.34
C ALA A 98 2.87 0.05 -4.66
N GLY A 99 2.79 1.14 -5.42
CA GLY A 99 2.50 2.48 -4.89
C GLY A 99 1.12 2.57 -4.25
N ALA A 100 0.07 2.16 -4.97
CA ALA A 100 -1.31 2.22 -4.48
C ALA A 100 -1.52 1.37 -3.22
N VAL A 101 -0.96 0.15 -3.19
CA VAL A 101 -1.05 -0.75 -2.03
C VAL A 101 -0.28 -0.20 -0.85
N THR A 102 0.95 0.29 -1.06
CA THR A 102 1.75 0.85 0.02
C THR A 102 1.06 2.05 0.66
N LEU A 103 0.61 3.00 -0.15
CA LEU A 103 -0.07 4.20 0.34
C LEU A 103 -1.38 3.85 1.04
N GLY A 104 -2.18 2.93 0.49
CA GLY A 104 -3.43 2.55 1.14
C GLY A 104 -3.24 1.79 2.46
N LEU A 105 -2.18 0.98 2.60
CA LEU A 105 -1.80 0.38 3.89
C LEU A 105 -1.41 1.44 4.91
N ILE A 106 -0.56 2.40 4.52
CA ILE A 106 -0.10 3.49 5.39
C ILE A 106 -1.29 4.33 5.86
N TYR A 107 -2.07 4.88 4.93
CA TYR A 107 -3.20 5.74 5.27
C TYR A 107 -4.34 4.98 5.95
N GLY A 108 -4.55 3.69 5.64
CA GLY A 108 -5.50 2.84 6.34
C GLY A 108 -5.11 2.60 7.80
N ALA A 109 -3.81 2.43 8.08
CA ALA A 109 -3.31 2.31 9.45
C ALA A 109 -3.49 3.62 10.24
N PHE A 110 -3.26 4.78 9.62
CA PHE A 110 -3.57 6.08 10.24
C PHE A 110 -5.07 6.24 10.49
N ALA A 111 -5.92 5.93 9.51
CA ALA A 111 -7.38 6.02 9.63
C ALA A 111 -7.99 5.04 10.67
N THR A 112 -7.26 3.99 11.05
CA THR A 112 -7.69 3.04 12.09
C THR A 112 -7.53 3.62 13.51
N GLU A 113 -6.71 4.65 13.71
CA GLU A 113 -6.36 5.18 15.04
C GLU A 113 -6.99 6.54 15.35
N VAL A 114 -7.44 7.25 14.30
CA VAL A 114 -8.20 8.50 14.41
C VAL A 114 -9.69 8.18 14.56
#